data_AF-A0AA40S0T3-F1
#
_entry.id   AF-A0AA40S0T3-F1
#
_cell.length_a   1.000
_cell.length_b   1.000
_cell.length_c   1.000
_cell.angle_alpha   90.00
_cell.angle_beta   90.00
_cell.angle_gamma   90.00
#
_symmetry.space_group_name_H-M   'P 1'
#
loop_
_entity.id
_entity.type
_entity.pdbx_description
1 polymer ?
#
loop_
_entity_poly.entity_id
_entity_poly.type
_entity_poly.pdbx_seq_one_letter_code
_entity_poly.pdbx_strand_id
1 'polypeptide(L)'
;MTPTRISRGRAAAEEASAAQRLRTELGPLADVRESKDAEEPILGVRVRAAILGWLAEIHAADDLAAVGVKPRSTALLYGPPGCGKTTLAHHLAARLGRDSTIAATPEMAVRRVRWPTR
;
A
#
# COMPACT_ATOMS: atom_id res chain seq x y z
N MET A 1 -36.57 -8.03 -8.29
CA MET A 1 -35.13 -8.39 -8.33
C MET A 1 -34.39 -7.31 -7.54
N THR A 2 -34.05 -7.62 -6.29
CA THR A 2 -33.47 -6.67 -5.33
C THR A 2 -31.95 -6.87 -5.35
N PRO A 3 -31.10 -5.83 -5.50
CA PRO A 3 -29.67 -6.04 -5.54
C PRO A 3 -29.16 -6.32 -4.11
N THR A 4 -28.43 -7.44 -4.00
CA THR A 4 -27.77 -7.95 -2.81
C THR A 4 -26.73 -6.97 -2.28
N ARG A 5 -27.03 -6.37 -1.13
CA ARG A 5 -26.14 -5.52 -0.33
C ARG A 5 -25.20 -6.40 0.48
N ILE A 6 -24.16 -6.97 -0.13
CA ILE A 6 -23.13 -7.73 0.60
C ILE A 6 -21.74 -7.22 0.24
N SER A 7 -20.99 -6.83 1.29
CA SER A 7 -19.54 -7.03 1.50
C SER A 7 -18.64 -5.83 1.80
N ARG A 8 -19.11 -4.57 1.84
CA ARG A 8 -18.24 -3.46 2.29
C ARG A 8 -17.90 -3.49 3.80
N GLY A 9 -18.73 -4.14 4.63
CA GLY A 9 -18.54 -4.16 6.09
C GLY A 9 -17.58 -5.24 6.62
N ARG A 10 -17.30 -6.31 5.85
CA ARG A 10 -16.47 -7.42 6.33
C ARG A 10 -14.97 -7.20 6.09
N ALA A 11 -14.63 -6.62 4.93
CA ALA A 11 -13.25 -6.25 4.60
C ALA A 11 -12.70 -5.18 5.57
N ALA A 12 -13.48 -4.14 5.87
CA ALA A 12 -13.08 -3.08 6.79
C ALA A 12 -12.86 -3.57 8.24
N ALA A 13 -13.61 -4.59 8.69
CA ALA A 13 -13.44 -5.17 10.02
C ALA A 13 -12.21 -6.10 10.12
N GLU A 14 -11.87 -6.78 9.02
CA GLU A 14 -10.71 -7.66 8.92
C GLU A 14 -9.41 -6.85 8.77
N GLU A 15 -9.44 -5.76 7.99
CA GLU A 15 -8.35 -4.79 7.83
C GLU A 15 -8.07 -4.01 9.12
N ALA A 16 -9.11 -3.56 9.84
CA ALA A 16 -8.93 -2.93 11.15
C ALA A 16 -8.24 -3.88 12.17
N SER A 17 -8.47 -5.19 12.06
CA SER A 17 -7.78 -6.20 12.87
C SER A 17 -6.31 -6.34 12.45
N ALA A 18 -5.98 -6.19 11.16
CA ALA A 18 -4.62 -6.29 10.64
C ALA A 18 -3.73 -5.11 11.06
N ALA A 19 -4.21 -3.87 10.94
CA ALA A 19 -3.49 -2.69 11.43
C ALA A 19 -3.20 -2.80 12.93
N GLN A 20 -4.20 -3.23 13.71
CA GLN A 20 -4.04 -3.41 15.16
C GLN A 20 -3.02 -4.50 15.49
N ARG A 21 -3.03 -5.64 14.78
CA ARG A 21 -2.03 -6.72 14.94
C ARG A 21 -0.62 -6.21 14.64
N LEU A 22 -0.43 -5.48 13.54
CA LEU A 22 0.87 -4.93 13.15
C LEU A 22 1.39 -3.91 14.17
N ARG A 23 0.51 -3.07 14.73
CA ARG A 23 0.86 -2.15 15.84
C ARG A 23 1.33 -2.92 17.08
N THR A 24 0.64 -4.00 17.43
CA THR A 24 1.03 -4.86 18.56
C THR A 24 2.35 -5.58 18.31
N GLU A 25 2.57 -6.11 17.11
CA GLU A 25 3.79 -6.86 16.77
C GLU A 25 5.04 -5.98 16.61
N LEU A 26 4.89 -4.78 16.03
CA LEU A 26 6.01 -3.89 15.72
C LEU A 26 6.28 -2.87 16.83
N GLY A 27 5.30 -2.60 17.69
CA GLY A 27 5.43 -1.68 18.83
C GLY A 27 6.03 -0.33 18.43
N PRO A 28 7.07 0.17 19.11
CA PRO A 28 7.65 1.49 18.85
C PRO A 28 8.50 1.56 17.57
N LEU A 29 8.72 0.43 16.87
CA LEU A 29 9.60 0.37 15.69
C LEU A 29 8.91 0.78 14.39
N ALA A 30 7.60 1.03 14.40
CA ALA A 30 6.85 1.42 13.21
C ALA A 30 5.69 2.36 13.51
N ASP A 31 5.54 3.38 12.65
CA ASP A 31 4.31 4.18 12.52
C ASP A 31 3.36 3.45 11.56
N VAL A 32 2.28 2.88 12.09
CA VAL A 32 1.25 2.18 11.32
C VAL A 32 0.07 3.11 11.11
N ARG A 33 -0.19 3.44 9.83
CA ARG A 33 -1.27 4.35 9.42
C ARG A 33 -2.37 3.62 8.67
N GLU A 34 -3.61 3.96 9.01
CA GLU A 34 -4.79 3.38 8.39
C GLU A 34 -5.02 3.99 7.01
N SER A 35 -5.50 3.16 6.08
CA SER A 35 -5.80 3.56 4.70
C SER A 35 -6.69 4.82 4.57
N LYS A 36 -7.63 5.02 5.50
CA LYS A 36 -8.60 6.13 5.47
C LYS A 36 -8.00 7.53 5.65
N ASP A 37 -6.80 7.61 6.25
CA ASP A 37 -6.13 8.88 6.55
C ASP A 37 -5.22 9.34 5.40
N ALA A 38 -5.26 8.65 4.25
CA ALA A 38 -4.39 8.93 3.13
C ALA A 38 -4.81 10.19 2.36
N GLU A 39 -3.90 11.16 2.32
CA GLU A 39 -4.04 12.36 1.50
C GLU A 39 -3.64 12.08 0.04
N GLU A 40 -4.37 12.65 -0.93
CA GLU A 40 -3.99 12.52 -2.33
C GLU A 40 -2.77 13.41 -2.67
N PRO A 41 -1.63 12.83 -3.08
CA PRO A 41 -0.42 13.59 -3.30
C PRO A 41 -0.46 14.32 -4.64
N ILE A 42 0.07 15.54 -4.66
CA ILE A 42 0.35 16.28 -5.90
C ILE A 42 1.59 15.65 -6.54
N LEU A 43 1.41 15.06 -7.72
CA LEU A 43 2.47 14.37 -8.44
C LEU A 43 2.70 15.01 -9.80
N GLY A 44 3.97 15.22 -10.15
CA GLY A 44 4.36 15.57 -11.52
C GLY A 44 3.96 14.48 -12.51
N VAL A 45 3.71 14.87 -13.76
CA VAL A 45 3.16 14.00 -14.82
C VAL A 45 3.91 12.68 -14.95
N ARG A 46 5.25 12.71 -14.96
CA ARG A 46 6.08 11.51 -15.11
C ARG A 46 5.94 10.53 -13.95
N VAL A 47 5.88 11.04 -12.72
CA VAL A 47 5.75 10.20 -11.52
C VAL A 47 4.35 9.61 -11.46
N ARG A 48 3.32 10.42 -11.75
CA ARG A 48 1.94 9.94 -11.83
C ARG A 48 1.79 8.83 -12.87
N ALA A 49 2.34 8.99 -14.07
CA ALA A 49 2.29 7.97 -15.11
C ALA A 49 2.97 6.66 -14.69
N ALA A 50 4.16 6.73 -14.10
CA ALA A 50 4.88 5.55 -13.62
C ALA A 50 4.07 4.78 -12.55
N ILE A 51 3.46 5.51 -11.62
CA ILE A 51 2.66 4.93 -10.54
C ILE A 51 1.37 4.29 -11.06
N LEU A 52 0.67 4.96 -11.97
CA LEU A 52 -0.55 4.41 -12.57
C LEU A 52 -0.26 3.15 -13.38
N GLY A 53 0.84 3.13 -14.15
CA GLY A 53 1.28 1.92 -14.86
C GLY A 53 1.62 0.78 -13.90
N TRP A 54 2.31 1.09 -12.80
CA TRP A 54 2.62 0.09 -11.79
C TRP A 54 1.38 -0.44 -11.06
N LEU A 55 0.43 0.43 -10.71
CA LEU A 55 -0.85 0.02 -10.12
C LEU A 55 -1.65 -0.88 -11.07
N ALA A 56 -1.67 -0.57 -12.37
CA ALA A 56 -2.33 -1.43 -13.36
C ALA A 56 -1.71 -2.83 -13.38
N GLU A 57 -0.38 -2.92 -13.31
CA GLU A 57 0.33 -4.19 -13.25
C GLU A 57 0.04 -5.00 -11.99
N ILE A 58 -0.06 -4.35 -10.82
CA ILE A 58 -0.44 -5.02 -9.57
C ILE A 58 -1.86 -5.59 -9.67
N HIS A 59 -2.80 -4.87 -10.28
CA HIS A 59 -4.17 -5.36 -10.46
C HIS A 59 -4.27 -6.49 -11.49
N ALA A 60 -3.37 -6.53 -12.48
CA ALA A 60 -3.27 -7.60 -13.47
C ALA A 60 -2.34 -8.74 -13.04
N ALA A 61 -2.00 -8.85 -11.75
CA ALA A 61 -1.04 -9.83 -11.25
C ALA A 61 -1.40 -11.28 -11.61
N ASP A 62 -2.68 -11.65 -11.53
CA ASP A 62 -3.17 -12.99 -11.85
C ASP A 62 -3.05 -13.30 -13.35
N ASP A 63 -3.40 -12.33 -14.21
CA ASP A 63 -3.28 -12.44 -15.67
C ASP A 63 -1.81 -12.54 -16.10
N LEU A 64 -0.92 -11.75 -15.47
CA LEU A 64 0.52 -11.82 -15.70
C LEU A 64 1.09 -13.18 -15.28
N ALA A 65 0.67 -13.69 -14.12
CA ALA A 65 1.08 -15.00 -13.65
C ALA A 65 0.61 -16.12 -14.60
N ALA A 66 -0.61 -16.00 -15.16
CA ALA A 66 -1.15 -16.97 -16.12
C ALA A 66 -0.31 -17.09 -17.41
N VAL A 67 0.37 -16.01 -17.81
CA VAL A 67 1.31 -16.00 -18.96
C VAL A 67 2.78 -16.18 -18.56
N GLY A 68 3.05 -16.53 -17.30
CA GLY A 68 4.40 -16.79 -16.80
C GLY A 68 5.23 -15.53 -16.50
N VAL A 69 4.60 -14.36 -16.45
CA VAL A 69 5.27 -13.08 -16.13
C VAL A 69 5.05 -12.75 -14.66
N LYS A 70 6.14 -12.45 -13.95
CA LYS A 70 6.06 -12.05 -12.54
C LYS A 70 5.73 -10.56 -12.43
N PRO A 71 4.63 -10.17 -11.73
CA PRO A 71 4.31 -8.77 -11.52
C PRO A 71 5.34 -8.09 -10.61
N ARG A 72 5.62 -6.82 -10.89
CA ARG A 72 6.40 -5.95 -9.99
C ARG A 72 5.56 -5.67 -8.75
N SER A 73 5.84 -6.37 -7.65
CA SER A 73 5.08 -6.22 -6.40
C SER A 73 5.72 -5.28 -5.37
N THR A 74 6.91 -4.73 -5.67
CA THR A 74 7.67 -3.89 -4.73
C THR A 74 8.20 -2.65 -5.43
N ALA A 75 8.07 -1.50 -4.78
CA ALA A 75 8.65 -0.23 -5.23
C ALA A 75 9.50 0.39 -4.12
N LEU A 76 10.52 1.16 -4.53
CA LEU A 76 11.36 1.97 -3.65
C LEU A 76 11.12 3.45 -3.97
N LEU A 77 10.67 4.21 -2.97
CA LEU A 77 10.56 5.66 -3.06
C LEU A 77 11.83 6.30 -2.50
N TYR A 78 12.56 7.00 -3.34
CA TYR A 78 13.81 7.69 -2.99
C TYR A 78 13.74 9.18 -3.38
N GLY A 79 14.40 10.03 -2.61
CA GLY A 79 14.49 11.47 -2.85
C GLY A 79 14.75 12.29 -1.59
N PRO A 80 15.03 13.59 -1.71
CA PRO A 80 15.29 14.49 -0.58
C PRO A 80 14.18 14.46 0.49
N PRO A 81 14.48 14.72 1.77
CA PRO A 81 13.45 14.87 2.80
C PRO A 81 12.45 15.97 2.39
N GLY A 82 11.17 15.78 2.70
CA GLY A 82 10.10 16.73 2.33
C GLY A 82 9.46 16.54 0.95
N CYS A 83 9.98 15.67 0.07
CA CYS A 83 9.37 15.44 -1.26
C CYS A 83 8.11 14.54 -1.26
N GLY A 84 7.39 14.41 -0.14
CA GLY A 84 6.12 13.67 -0.08
C GLY A 84 6.21 12.14 -0.21
N LYS A 85 7.40 11.54 -0.04
CA LYS A 85 7.60 10.07 -0.17
C LYS A 85 6.70 9.26 0.77
N THR A 86 6.61 9.69 2.03
CA THR A 86 5.79 9.03 3.06
C THR A 86 4.31 9.15 2.74
N THR A 87 3.85 10.35 2.37
CA THR A 87 2.48 10.61 1.90
C THR A 87 2.13 9.74 0.70
N LEU A 88 3.05 9.63 -0.26
CA LEU A 88 2.86 8.81 -1.45
C LEU A 88 2.78 7.31 -1.11
N ALA A 89 3.64 6.81 -0.23
CA ALA A 89 3.59 5.42 0.23
C ALA A 89 2.25 5.09 0.89
N HIS A 90 1.76 6.00 1.73
CA HIS A 90 0.47 5.86 2.42
C HIS A 90 -0.72 5.89 1.45
N HIS A 91 -0.73 6.84 0.50
CA HIS A 91 -1.74 6.89 -0.58
C HIS A 91 -1.75 5.63 -1.44
N LEU A 92 -0.58 5.08 -1.77
CA LEU A 92 -0.47 3.87 -2.57
C LEU A 92 -1.00 2.64 -1.82
N ALA A 93 -0.70 2.53 -0.52
CA ALA A 93 -1.28 1.49 0.31
C ALA A 93 -2.81 1.61 0.32
N ALA A 94 -3.33 2.82 0.55
CA ALA A 94 -4.76 3.05 0.57
C ALA A 94 -5.45 2.67 -0.74
N ARG A 95 -4.88 3.04 -1.90
CA ARG A 95 -5.40 2.65 -3.23
C ARG A 95 -5.39 1.15 -3.48
N LEU A 96 -4.50 0.41 -2.84
CA LEU A 96 -4.41 -1.04 -2.96
C LEU A 96 -5.32 -1.79 -1.98
N GLY A 97 -6.07 -1.07 -1.12
CA GLY A 97 -6.83 -1.68 -0.02
C GLY A 97 -5.91 -2.21 1.07
N ARG A 98 -4.86 -1.45 1.39
CA ARG A 98 -3.75 -1.89 2.23
C ARG A 98 -3.45 -0.81 3.27
N ASP A 99 -3.27 -1.21 4.51
CA ASP A 99 -2.70 -0.33 5.53
C ASP A 99 -1.21 -0.09 5.26
N SER A 100 -0.74 1.13 5.50
CA SER A 100 0.67 1.44 5.33
C SER A 100 1.41 1.30 6.66
N THR A 101 2.46 0.49 6.65
CA THR A 101 3.41 0.41 7.77
C THR A 101 4.68 1.14 7.38
N ILE A 102 4.99 2.21 8.10
CA ILE A 102 6.23 2.97 7.96
C ILE A 102 7.13 2.61 9.13
N ALA A 103 8.12 1.75 8.91
CA ALA A 103 9.13 1.47 9.92
C ALA A 103 10.20 2.58 9.90
N ALA A 104 10.34 3.32 10.99
CA ALA A 104 11.40 4.30 11.17
C ALA A 104 12.56 3.64 11.92
N THR A 105 13.56 3.13 11.20
CA THR A 105 14.84 2.79 11.82
C THR A 105 15.71 4.07 11.86
N PRO A 106 16.28 4.44 13.02
CA PRO A 106 17.09 5.67 13.18
C PRO A 106 18.32 5.72 12.28
N GLU A 107 18.80 4.57 11.80
CA GLU A 107 19.77 4.48 10.73
C GLU A 107 19.11 3.86 9.50
N MET A 108 19.42 4.40 8.33
CA MET A 108 18.87 4.04 7.01
C MET A 108 18.48 2.57 6.85
N ALA A 109 17.32 2.26 6.25
CA ALA A 109 17.23 1.25 5.19
C ALA A 109 15.80 1.04 4.68
N VAL A 110 15.69 1.07 3.36
CA VAL A 110 14.66 0.42 2.54
C VAL A 110 14.19 -0.88 3.20
N ARG A 111 12.90 -0.98 3.53
CA ARG A 111 12.33 -2.23 4.04
C ARG A 111 11.12 -2.66 3.23
N ARG A 112 11.28 -3.83 2.64
CA ARG A 112 10.34 -4.56 1.79
C ARG A 112 8.99 -4.69 2.49
N VAL A 113 7.99 -3.99 1.99
CA VAL A 113 6.59 -4.25 2.36
C VAL A 113 6.21 -5.57 1.70
N ARG A 114 6.24 -6.66 2.47
CA ARG A 114 5.67 -7.94 2.03
C ARG A 114 4.20 -7.93 2.43
N TRP A 115 3.32 -7.76 1.46
CA TRP A 115 1.89 -7.94 1.69
C TRP A 115 1.57 -9.44 1.78
N PRO A 116 0.65 -9.87 2.66
CA PRO A 116 0.07 -11.20 2.56
C PRO A 116 -0.65 -11.29 1.21
N THR A 117 -0.09 -12.06 0.27
CA THR A 117 -0.86 -12.56 -0.87
C THR A 117 -2.02 -13.37 -0.32
N ARG A 118 -3.21 -13.08 -0.83
CA ARG A 118 -4.40 -13.88 -0.58
C ARG A 118 -4.16 -15.33 -0.99
#